data_AF-A0A426TQI6-F1
#
_entry.id   AF-A0A426TQI6-F1
#
_cell.length_a   1.000
_cell.length_b   1.000
_cell.length_c   1.000
_cell.angle_alpha   90.00
_cell.angle_beta   90.00
_cell.angle_gamma   90.00
#
_symmetry.space_group_name_H-M   'P 1'
#
loop_
_entity.id
_entity.type
_entity.pdbx_description
1 polymer ?
#
loop_
_entity_poly.entity_id
_entity_poly.type
_entity_poly.pdbx_seq_one_letter_code
_entity_poly.pdbx_strand_id
1 'polypeptide(L)'
;MDSSQSTSLRDNVITLAWLIGGSMALLLVYWLSVLLLWGLDYLASQNLLFASLASVIALIAHLAALLLLRRKLLVLSRRTLFYALLLAATAFALVFGGPAGPLTILFLVPVVTAGLLGEGYDSTLVALAAVFLYALMGMAQQSALLNPLVIVFPLSLLPFTVAATFLAFIAWLSGRDLARVVQQSRSRADELLHKTEQLMEKSIQQVELGSELATAAGELQTASQQQASGATEQASAVTQVSTTIEELGSTARQIAQSADHVSQAAQQTLENLSTGQGAVDESIQAMERIRGRVSDVSNRVLSLGERSQQIGEIIDLIDDISDETHLLALNAAIEAAGAGEHGRRFAVVAAEVKSLANRTLAAAREVKGVIAEIRQATAAAVLAAEEGSKEVERGVELAHRAGQTMDNIVMVAERTAQSAAEIGLATAQQQSASEQVVETMREIAEVARQTALGARQMAESAAMLTAIADRLHGIVVSEGAKE
;
A
#
# COMPACT_ATOMS: atom_id res chain seq x y z
N MET A 1 1.60 -9.43 -54.49
CA MET A 1 0.94 -10.05 -55.66
C MET A 1 1.81 -10.11 -56.93
N ASP A 2 3.05 -9.58 -56.95
CA ASP A 2 3.87 -9.44 -58.18
C ASP A 2 4.95 -10.54 -58.40
N SER A 3 5.28 -11.33 -57.38
CA SER A 3 6.37 -12.32 -57.44
C SER A 3 5.99 -13.68 -58.06
N SER A 4 4.73 -14.11 -57.94
CA SER A 4 4.28 -15.40 -58.49
C SER A 4 3.98 -15.34 -59.99
N GLN A 5 3.53 -14.17 -60.51
CA GLN A 5 3.37 -13.96 -61.94
C GLN A 5 4.73 -13.88 -62.65
N SER A 6 5.74 -13.27 -62.04
CA SER A 6 7.07 -13.13 -62.65
C SER A 6 7.82 -14.45 -62.77
N THR A 7 7.66 -15.36 -61.80
CA THR A 7 8.22 -16.72 -61.83
C THR A 7 7.55 -17.62 -62.87
N SER A 8 6.21 -17.62 -62.94
CA SER A 8 5.47 -18.35 -63.98
C SER A 8 5.82 -17.89 -65.40
N LEU A 9 5.97 -16.57 -65.61
CA LEU A 9 6.41 -16.02 -66.89
C LEU A 9 7.83 -16.47 -67.25
N ARG A 10 8.73 -16.56 -66.28
CA ARG A 10 10.13 -17.00 -66.49
C ARG A 10 10.20 -18.47 -66.91
N ASP A 11 9.46 -19.33 -66.22
CA ASP A 11 9.46 -20.78 -66.48
C ASP A 11 8.85 -21.10 -67.85
N ASN A 12 7.77 -20.40 -68.23
CA ASN A 12 7.15 -20.49 -69.55
C ASN A 12 8.09 -20.01 -70.67
N VAL A 13 8.91 -18.97 -70.42
CA VAL A 13 9.89 -18.48 -71.39
C VAL A 13 11.05 -19.48 -71.58
N ILE A 14 11.53 -20.09 -70.50
CA ILE A 14 12.61 -21.09 -70.55
C ILE A 14 12.15 -22.33 -71.31
N THR A 15 10.98 -22.89 -70.97
CA THR A 15 10.45 -24.07 -71.67
C THR A 15 10.23 -23.80 -73.16
N LEU A 16 9.70 -22.63 -73.52
CA LEU A 16 9.53 -22.26 -74.93
C LEU A 16 10.87 -22.14 -75.66
N ALA A 17 11.90 -21.56 -75.02
CA ALA A 17 13.23 -21.42 -75.60
C ALA A 17 13.89 -22.79 -75.87
N TRP A 18 13.75 -23.75 -74.95
CA TRP A 18 14.25 -25.13 -75.14
C TRP A 18 13.55 -25.84 -76.31
N LEU A 19 12.23 -25.71 -76.44
CA LEU A 19 11.47 -26.32 -77.55
C LEU A 19 11.85 -25.73 -78.91
N ILE A 20 12.04 -24.42 -78.99
CA ILE A 20 12.53 -23.75 -80.19
C ILE A 20 13.93 -24.27 -80.55
N GLY A 21 14.84 -24.36 -79.57
CA GLY A 21 16.20 -24.85 -79.78
C GLY A 21 16.24 -26.30 -80.28
N GLY A 22 15.47 -27.19 -79.65
CA GLY A 22 15.38 -28.60 -80.06
C GLY A 22 14.80 -28.77 -81.47
N SER A 23 13.82 -27.96 -81.84
CA SER A 23 13.23 -27.99 -83.18
C SER A 23 14.16 -27.41 -84.26
N MET A 24 14.95 -26.38 -83.95
CA MET A 24 16.00 -25.91 -84.86
C MET A 24 17.10 -26.97 -85.07
N ALA A 25 17.42 -27.77 -84.05
CA ALA A 25 18.34 -28.90 -84.21
C ALA A 25 17.78 -29.95 -85.18
N LEU A 26 16.47 -30.25 -85.16
CA LEU A 26 15.83 -31.13 -86.13
C LEU A 26 15.93 -30.59 -87.56
N LEU A 27 15.75 -29.28 -87.76
CA LEU A 27 15.94 -28.63 -89.07
C LEU A 27 17.39 -28.65 -89.54
N LEU A 28 18.36 -28.58 -88.62
CA LEU A 28 19.78 -28.72 -88.94
C LEU A 28 20.12 -30.15 -89.36
N VAL A 29 19.60 -31.15 -88.64
CA VAL A 29 19.71 -32.57 -89.02
C VAL A 29 19.07 -32.82 -90.39
N TYR A 30 17.93 -32.20 -90.68
CA TYR A 30 17.31 -32.23 -92.00
C TYR A 30 18.27 -31.75 -93.09
N TRP A 31 18.85 -30.55 -92.96
CA TRP A 31 19.79 -30.02 -93.97
C TRP A 31 21.04 -30.89 -94.11
N LEU A 32 21.54 -31.46 -93.02
CA LEU A 32 22.65 -32.43 -93.07
C LEU A 32 22.27 -33.68 -93.85
N SER A 33 21.06 -34.23 -93.63
CA SER A 33 20.56 -35.41 -94.33
C SER A 33 20.36 -35.17 -95.82
N VAL A 34 19.87 -33.98 -96.19
CA VAL A 34 19.77 -33.54 -97.59
C VAL A 34 21.15 -33.48 -98.24
N LEU A 35 22.15 -32.94 -97.55
CA LEU A 35 23.54 -32.84 -98.03
C LEU A 35 24.20 -34.22 -98.22
N LEU A 36 23.91 -35.15 -97.32
CA LEU A 36 24.40 -36.53 -97.38
C LEU A 36 23.77 -37.32 -98.54
N LEU A 37 22.46 -37.13 -98.76
CA LEU A 37 21.73 -37.69 -99.91
C LEU A 37 22.16 -37.05 -101.25
N TRP A 38 22.56 -35.77 -101.22
CA TRP A 38 23.14 -35.06 -102.37
C TRP A 38 24.44 -35.72 -102.85
N GLY A 39 25.30 -36.16 -101.92
CA GLY A 39 26.57 -36.83 -102.21
C GLY A 39 26.46 -38.27 -102.75
N LEU A 40 25.27 -38.88 -102.71
CA LEU A 40 25.00 -40.24 -103.21
C LEU A 40 24.45 -40.25 -104.65
N ASP A 41 24.57 -39.13 -105.39
CA ASP A 41 24.03 -38.92 -106.76
C ASP A 41 22.50 -39.14 -106.87
N TYR A 42 21.81 -39.07 -105.72
CA TYR A 42 20.38 -39.34 -105.57
C TYR A 42 19.54 -38.07 -105.81
N LEU A 43 19.84 -37.35 -106.89
CA LEU A 43 19.47 -35.93 -107.05
C LEU A 43 18.30 -35.64 -107.99
N ALA A 44 17.52 -36.65 -108.38
CA ALA A 44 16.41 -36.48 -109.31
C ALA A 44 15.04 -36.90 -108.73
N SER A 45 14.74 -36.53 -107.47
CA SER A 45 13.39 -36.74 -106.91
C SER A 45 12.68 -35.41 -106.61
N GLN A 46 11.43 -35.28 -107.08
CA GLN A 46 10.57 -34.13 -106.80
C GLN A 46 10.30 -33.94 -105.29
N ASN A 47 10.48 -34.98 -104.47
CA ASN A 47 10.34 -34.94 -103.01
C ASN A 47 11.28 -33.92 -102.35
N LEU A 48 12.53 -33.80 -102.83
CA LEU A 48 13.52 -32.90 -102.23
C LEU A 48 13.12 -31.43 -102.39
N LEU A 49 12.45 -31.08 -103.49
CA LEU A 49 11.94 -29.73 -103.73
C LEU A 49 10.81 -29.38 -102.76
N PHE A 50 9.83 -30.27 -102.57
CA PHE A 50 8.75 -30.05 -101.62
C PHE A 50 9.24 -30.06 -100.17
N ALA A 51 10.18 -30.96 -99.85
CA ALA A 51 10.78 -31.03 -98.52
C ALA A 51 11.57 -29.74 -98.19
N SER A 52 12.38 -29.24 -99.12
CA SER A 52 13.15 -28.01 -98.93
C SER A 52 12.27 -26.78 -98.82
N LEU A 53 11.17 -26.72 -99.58
CA LEU A 53 10.16 -25.67 -99.42
C LEU A 53 9.51 -25.73 -98.02
N ALA A 54 9.08 -26.91 -97.57
CA ALA A 54 8.50 -27.09 -96.24
C ALA A 54 9.50 -26.74 -95.12
N SER A 55 10.78 -27.07 -95.26
CA SER A 55 11.81 -26.75 -94.26
C SER A 55 12.11 -25.25 -94.20
N VAL A 56 12.07 -24.54 -95.34
CA VAL A 56 12.23 -23.08 -95.38
C VAL A 56 11.04 -22.40 -94.67
N ILE A 57 9.81 -22.84 -94.94
CA ILE A 57 8.62 -22.31 -94.26
C ILE A 57 8.69 -22.61 -92.75
N ALA A 58 9.11 -23.82 -92.37
CA ALA A 58 9.32 -24.19 -90.97
C ALA A 58 10.37 -23.30 -90.28
N LEU A 59 11.48 -22.98 -90.96
CA LEU A 59 12.52 -22.09 -90.44
C LEU A 59 12.00 -20.66 -90.24
N ILE A 60 11.23 -20.14 -91.21
CA ILE A 60 10.58 -18.82 -91.10
C ILE A 60 9.62 -18.81 -89.91
N ALA A 61 8.80 -19.85 -89.75
CA ALA A 61 7.88 -19.98 -88.62
C ALA A 61 8.61 -20.07 -87.26
N HIS A 62 9.78 -20.72 -87.19
CA HIS A 62 10.62 -20.72 -85.99
C HIS A 62 11.17 -19.33 -85.65
N LEU A 63 11.69 -18.61 -86.65
CA LEU A 63 12.15 -17.24 -86.47
C LEU A 63 11.01 -16.32 -86.02
N ALA A 64 9.81 -16.50 -86.58
CA ALA A 64 8.61 -15.80 -86.13
C ALA A 64 8.24 -16.13 -84.68
N ALA A 65 8.28 -17.41 -84.28
CA ALA A 65 8.03 -17.81 -82.89
C ALA A 65 9.05 -17.18 -81.92
N LEU A 66 10.34 -17.14 -82.28
CA LEU A 66 11.40 -16.47 -81.52
C LEU A 66 11.18 -14.97 -81.38
N LEU A 67 10.80 -14.30 -82.47
CA LEU A 67 10.49 -12.87 -82.46
C LEU A 67 9.28 -12.56 -81.57
N LEU A 68 8.24 -13.39 -81.64
CA LEU A 68 7.07 -13.28 -80.78
C LEU A 68 7.41 -13.53 -79.30
N LEU A 69 8.30 -14.48 -79.02
CA LEU A 69 8.80 -14.75 -77.67
C LEU A 69 9.54 -13.52 -77.11
N ARG A 70 10.43 -12.91 -77.91
CA ARG A 70 11.13 -11.67 -77.54
C ARG A 70 10.18 -10.51 -77.31
N ARG A 71 9.07 -10.43 -78.07
CA ARG A 71 8.01 -9.42 -77.89
C ARG A 71 7.05 -9.74 -76.72
N LYS A 72 7.33 -10.77 -75.91
CA LYS A 72 6.48 -11.24 -74.79
C LYS A 72 5.06 -11.66 -75.20
N LEU A 73 4.83 -11.94 -76.48
CA LEU A 73 3.55 -12.47 -76.98
C LEU A 73 3.55 -13.99 -76.84
N LEU A 74 3.54 -14.47 -75.59
CA LEU A 74 3.79 -15.89 -75.26
C LEU A 74 2.79 -16.85 -75.91
N VAL A 75 1.49 -16.52 -75.87
CA VAL A 75 0.44 -17.36 -76.48
C VAL A 75 0.63 -17.49 -77.99
N LEU A 76 0.91 -16.38 -78.67
CA LEU A 76 1.09 -16.36 -80.12
C LEU A 76 2.40 -17.04 -80.52
N SER A 77 3.48 -16.81 -79.76
CA SER A 77 4.77 -17.46 -79.93
C SER A 77 4.65 -18.99 -79.84
N ARG A 78 3.98 -19.48 -78.78
CA ARG A 78 3.76 -20.92 -78.55
C ARG A 78 2.94 -21.57 -79.68
N ARG A 79 1.85 -20.94 -80.12
CA ARG A 79 1.07 -21.44 -81.26
C ARG A 79 1.88 -21.52 -82.54
N THR A 80 2.63 -20.44 -82.83
CA THR A 80 3.51 -20.38 -84.00
C THR A 80 4.57 -21.48 -83.95
N LEU A 81 5.10 -21.78 -82.77
CA LEU A 81 6.06 -22.86 -82.56
C LEU A 81 5.48 -24.24 -82.85
N PHE A 82 4.25 -24.54 -82.41
CA PHE A 82 3.62 -25.84 -82.70
C PHE A 82 3.44 -26.08 -84.21
N TYR A 83 3.02 -25.06 -84.96
CA TYR A 83 2.93 -25.14 -86.42
C TYR A 83 4.31 -25.22 -87.08
N ALA A 84 5.31 -24.53 -86.54
CA ALA A 84 6.68 -24.60 -87.04
C ALA A 84 7.28 -26.01 -86.88
N LEU A 85 7.03 -26.65 -85.72
CA LEU A 85 7.37 -28.06 -85.45
C LEU A 85 6.66 -29.02 -86.41
N LEU A 86 5.38 -28.78 -86.69
CA LEU A 86 4.60 -29.59 -87.62
C LEU A 86 5.13 -29.49 -89.05
N LEU A 87 5.49 -28.29 -89.50
CA LEU A 87 6.11 -28.08 -90.82
C LEU A 87 7.51 -28.69 -90.89
N ALA A 88 8.30 -28.63 -89.82
CA ALA A 88 9.59 -29.29 -89.75
C ALA A 88 9.45 -30.83 -89.86
N ALA A 89 8.49 -31.42 -89.15
CA ALA A 89 8.16 -32.83 -89.27
C ALA A 89 7.68 -33.20 -90.69
N THR A 90 6.94 -32.29 -91.35
CA THR A 90 6.49 -32.43 -92.74
C THR A 90 7.66 -32.47 -93.72
N ALA A 91 8.60 -31.55 -93.60
CA ALA A 91 9.83 -31.54 -94.40
C ALA A 91 10.62 -32.84 -94.22
N PHE A 92 10.77 -33.31 -92.98
CA PHE A 92 11.50 -34.53 -92.67
C PHE A 92 10.82 -35.76 -93.27
N ALA A 93 9.50 -35.91 -93.14
CA ALA A 93 8.79 -37.05 -93.72
C ALA A 93 8.86 -37.08 -95.25
N LEU A 94 8.81 -35.92 -95.92
CA LEU A 94 8.90 -35.84 -97.38
C LEU A 94 10.22 -36.42 -97.93
N VAL A 95 11.34 -36.22 -97.23
CA VAL A 95 12.65 -36.80 -97.62
C VAL A 95 12.63 -38.32 -97.55
N PHE A 96 12.00 -38.88 -96.52
CA PHE A 96 12.02 -40.32 -96.24
C PHE A 96 10.79 -41.05 -96.78
N GLY A 97 10.30 -40.64 -97.95
CA GLY A 97 9.24 -41.35 -98.67
C GLY A 97 7.80 -40.98 -98.29
N GLY A 98 7.62 -39.85 -97.62
CA GLY A 98 6.31 -39.26 -97.34
C GLY A 98 5.46 -40.12 -96.38
N PRO A 99 4.14 -40.21 -96.58
CA PRO A 99 3.23 -40.96 -95.71
C PRO A 99 3.45 -42.48 -95.75
N ALA A 100 4.18 -43.01 -96.73
CA ALA A 100 4.64 -44.40 -96.78
C ALA A 100 6.04 -44.62 -96.16
N GLY A 101 6.64 -43.58 -95.58
CA GLY A 101 7.95 -43.62 -94.97
C GLY A 101 7.95 -44.10 -93.51
N PRO A 102 9.10 -44.55 -92.99
CA PRO A 102 9.24 -45.00 -91.61
C PRO A 102 9.06 -43.90 -90.56
N LEU A 103 9.07 -42.62 -90.96
CA LEU A 103 9.14 -41.46 -90.06
C LEU A 103 7.81 -40.68 -89.93
N THR A 104 6.70 -41.27 -90.36
CA THR A 104 5.37 -40.65 -90.27
C THR A 104 4.90 -40.38 -88.85
N ILE A 105 5.35 -41.17 -87.87
CA ILE A 105 5.05 -40.97 -86.44
C ILE A 105 5.53 -39.59 -85.96
N LEU A 106 6.55 -39.00 -86.59
CA LEU A 106 7.08 -37.69 -86.20
C LEU A 106 6.03 -36.56 -86.33
N PHE A 107 4.99 -36.74 -87.15
CA PHE A 107 3.86 -35.80 -87.24
C PHE A 107 2.99 -35.75 -85.99
N LEU A 108 3.04 -36.77 -85.14
CA LEU A 108 2.27 -36.82 -83.90
C LEU A 108 2.97 -36.09 -82.76
N VAL A 109 4.28 -35.84 -82.86
CA VAL A 109 5.06 -35.14 -81.84
C VAL A 109 4.58 -33.68 -81.63
N PRO A 110 4.36 -32.87 -82.67
CA PRO A 110 3.76 -31.54 -82.52
C PRO A 110 2.37 -31.56 -81.87
N VAL A 111 1.58 -32.62 -82.12
CA VAL A 111 0.23 -32.78 -81.57
C VAL A 111 0.28 -33.05 -80.06
N VAL A 112 1.17 -33.96 -79.64
CA VAL A 112 1.37 -34.27 -78.22
C VAL A 112 1.96 -33.08 -77.46
N THR A 113 2.95 -32.40 -78.05
CA THR A 113 3.54 -31.20 -77.42
C THR A 113 2.53 -30.06 -77.30
N ALA A 114 1.66 -29.87 -78.29
CA ALA A 114 0.56 -28.92 -78.22
C ALA A 114 -0.50 -29.27 -77.16
N GLY A 115 -0.72 -30.55 -76.84
CA GLY A 115 -1.64 -30.94 -75.77
C GLY A 115 -1.07 -30.81 -74.36
N LEU A 116 0.23 -31.11 -74.20
CA LEU A 116 0.88 -30.99 -72.89
C LEU A 116 1.18 -29.54 -72.51
N LEU A 117 1.51 -28.69 -73.49
CA LEU A 117 2.04 -27.34 -73.24
C LEU A 117 1.17 -26.22 -73.81
N GLY A 118 0.27 -26.54 -74.74
CA GLY A 118 -0.66 -25.59 -75.34
C GLY A 118 -1.86 -25.30 -74.44
N GLU A 119 -2.66 -24.33 -74.85
CA GLU A 119 -3.88 -23.94 -74.13
C GLU A 119 -5.12 -24.13 -74.99
N GLY A 120 -6.24 -24.47 -74.34
CA GLY A 120 -7.54 -24.60 -75.00
C GLY A 120 -7.52 -25.64 -76.11
N TYR A 121 -7.76 -25.20 -77.34
CA TYR A 121 -7.90 -26.04 -78.53
C TYR A 121 -6.60 -26.23 -79.33
N ASP A 122 -5.45 -25.78 -78.80
CA ASP A 122 -4.17 -25.81 -79.52
C ASP A 122 -3.80 -27.23 -80.01
N SER A 123 -3.97 -28.27 -79.19
CA SER A 123 -3.70 -29.66 -79.61
C SER A 123 -4.63 -30.15 -80.72
N THR A 124 -5.91 -29.78 -80.65
CA THR A 124 -6.91 -30.15 -81.68
C THR A 124 -6.65 -29.46 -83.00
N LEU A 125 -6.26 -28.18 -82.98
CA LEU A 125 -5.93 -27.42 -84.18
C LEU A 125 -4.66 -27.97 -84.86
N VAL A 126 -3.63 -28.30 -84.06
CA VAL A 126 -2.38 -28.89 -84.57
C VAL A 126 -2.64 -30.30 -85.11
N ALA A 127 -3.51 -31.09 -84.48
CA ALA A 127 -3.92 -32.40 -84.99
C ALA A 127 -4.66 -32.30 -86.33
N LEU A 128 -5.60 -31.36 -86.47
CA LEU A 128 -6.30 -31.13 -87.74
C LEU A 128 -5.33 -30.70 -88.84
N ALA A 129 -4.40 -29.80 -88.53
CA ALA A 129 -3.35 -29.38 -89.46
C ALA A 129 -2.44 -30.56 -89.85
N ALA A 130 -2.10 -31.44 -88.90
CA ALA A 130 -1.29 -32.63 -89.15
C ALA A 130 -2.01 -33.62 -90.06
N VAL A 131 -3.30 -33.87 -89.81
CA VAL A 131 -4.15 -34.70 -90.66
C VAL A 131 -4.28 -34.12 -92.07
N PHE A 132 -4.47 -32.81 -92.19
CA PHE A 132 -4.57 -32.13 -93.48
C PHE A 132 -3.27 -32.26 -94.29
N LEU A 133 -2.12 -31.98 -93.68
CA LEU A 133 -0.81 -32.13 -94.32
C LEU A 133 -0.51 -33.58 -94.70
N TYR A 134 -0.87 -34.54 -93.83
CA TYR A 134 -0.73 -35.97 -94.10
C TYR A 134 -1.58 -36.40 -95.30
N ALA A 135 -2.85 -35.96 -95.37
CA ALA A 135 -3.74 -36.21 -96.50
C ALA A 135 -3.20 -35.60 -97.80
N LEU A 136 -2.72 -34.35 -97.75
CA LEU A 136 -2.15 -33.65 -98.90
C LEU A 136 -0.93 -34.39 -99.46
N MET A 137 -0.03 -34.86 -98.58
CA MET A 137 1.13 -35.67 -99.00
C MET A 137 0.69 -37.02 -99.57
N GLY A 138 -0.33 -37.66 -98.99
CA GLY A 138 -0.89 -38.91 -99.51
C GLY A 138 -1.45 -38.77 -100.92
N MET A 139 -2.18 -37.68 -101.18
CA MET A 139 -2.68 -37.36 -102.52
C MET A 139 -1.53 -37.10 -103.52
N ALA A 140 -0.50 -36.34 -103.11
CA ALA A 140 0.68 -36.08 -103.94
C ALA A 140 1.46 -37.37 -104.29
N GLN A 141 1.49 -38.34 -103.37
CA GLN A 141 2.09 -39.65 -103.63
C GLN A 141 1.24 -40.48 -104.63
N GLN A 142 -0.08 -40.44 -104.52
CA GLN A 142 -0.98 -41.15 -105.43
C GLN A 142 -0.95 -40.58 -106.86
N SER A 143 -0.72 -39.28 -107.01
CA SER A 143 -0.56 -38.61 -108.31
C SER A 143 0.85 -38.74 -108.90
N ALA A 144 1.70 -39.62 -108.34
CA ALA A 144 3.11 -39.81 -108.73
C ALA A 144 3.98 -38.53 -108.68
N LEU A 145 3.55 -37.49 -107.93
CA LEU A 145 4.37 -36.31 -107.65
C LEU A 145 5.44 -36.60 -106.61
N LEU A 146 5.21 -37.59 -105.74
CA LEU A 146 6.16 -38.03 -104.72
C LEU A 146 6.50 -39.52 -104.90
N ASN A 147 7.79 -39.85 -104.98
CA ASN A 147 8.27 -41.24 -105.07
C ASN A 147 8.77 -41.71 -103.70
N PRO A 148 8.24 -42.82 -103.12
CA PRO A 148 8.71 -43.30 -101.83
C PRO A 148 10.14 -43.88 -101.94
N LEU A 149 11.04 -43.45 -101.04
CA LEU A 149 12.43 -43.93 -100.97
C LEU A 149 12.52 -45.37 -100.46
N VAL A 150 11.68 -45.70 -99.47
CA VAL A 150 11.51 -47.00 -98.83
C VAL A 150 10.04 -47.12 -98.48
N ILE A 151 9.34 -48.14 -98.98
CA ILE A 151 7.95 -48.39 -98.61
C ILE A 151 7.96 -49.22 -97.33
N VAL A 152 7.62 -48.58 -96.22
CA VAL A 152 7.20 -49.27 -95.00
C VAL A 152 5.67 -49.15 -94.97
N PHE A 153 4.95 -50.24 -94.66
CA PHE A 153 3.48 -50.33 -94.66
C PHE A 153 2.81 -48.96 -94.41
N PRO A 154 2.27 -48.28 -95.45
CA PRO A 154 1.73 -46.95 -95.26
C PRO A 154 0.55 -47.04 -94.30
N LEU A 155 0.58 -46.24 -93.23
CA LEU A 155 -0.59 -46.07 -92.39
C LEU A 155 -1.68 -45.44 -93.27
N SER A 156 -2.84 -46.08 -93.41
CA SER A 156 -3.91 -45.44 -94.19
C SER A 156 -4.34 -44.14 -93.49
N LEU A 157 -4.93 -43.20 -94.24
CA LEU A 157 -5.34 -41.89 -93.69
C LEU A 157 -6.20 -42.04 -92.42
N LEU A 158 -7.04 -43.07 -92.38
CA LEU A 158 -7.98 -43.33 -91.29
C LEU A 158 -7.27 -43.65 -89.96
N PRO A 159 -6.39 -44.66 -89.83
CA PRO A 159 -5.62 -44.89 -88.59
C PRO A 159 -4.73 -43.71 -88.19
N PHE A 160 -4.20 -42.93 -89.14
CA PHE A 160 -3.46 -41.71 -88.79
C PHE A 160 -4.36 -40.64 -88.17
N THR A 161 -5.55 -40.40 -88.76
CA THR A 161 -6.51 -39.44 -88.19
C THR A 161 -6.93 -39.82 -86.78
N VAL A 162 -7.24 -41.10 -86.56
CA VAL A 162 -7.60 -41.62 -85.24
C VAL A 162 -6.45 -41.42 -84.26
N ALA A 163 -5.22 -41.80 -84.63
CA ALA A 163 -4.05 -41.62 -83.77
C ALA A 163 -3.78 -40.15 -83.42
N ALA A 164 -3.84 -39.24 -84.41
CA ALA A 164 -3.62 -37.81 -84.19
C ALA A 164 -4.69 -37.20 -83.28
N THR A 165 -5.97 -37.46 -83.54
CA THR A 165 -7.05 -36.90 -82.70
C THR A 165 -7.07 -37.52 -81.31
N PHE A 166 -6.74 -38.82 -81.19
CA PHE A 166 -6.70 -39.50 -79.90
C PHE A 166 -5.54 -39.00 -79.04
N LEU A 167 -4.34 -38.84 -79.61
CA LEU A 167 -3.20 -38.27 -78.89
C LEU A 167 -3.44 -36.81 -78.49
N ALA A 168 -4.08 -36.01 -79.35
CA ALA A 168 -4.45 -34.63 -79.02
C ALA A 168 -5.39 -34.58 -77.80
N PHE A 169 -6.35 -35.51 -77.74
CA PHE A 169 -7.31 -35.62 -76.64
C PHE A 169 -6.63 -36.06 -75.34
N ILE A 170 -5.81 -37.11 -75.38
CA ILE A 170 -5.07 -37.61 -74.21
C ILE A 170 -4.13 -36.52 -73.67
N ALA A 171 -3.34 -35.88 -74.54
CA ALA A 171 -2.40 -34.86 -74.12
C ALA A 171 -3.12 -33.64 -73.52
N TRP A 172 -4.26 -33.22 -74.08
CA TRP A 172 -5.10 -32.16 -73.52
C TRP A 172 -5.67 -32.52 -72.13
N LEU A 173 -6.13 -33.77 -71.96
CA LEU A 173 -6.64 -34.26 -70.68
C LEU A 173 -5.55 -34.27 -69.60
N SER A 174 -4.37 -34.82 -69.93
CA SER A 174 -3.23 -34.89 -69.02
C SER A 174 -2.68 -33.51 -68.64
N GLY A 175 -2.60 -32.56 -69.58
CA GLY A 175 -2.16 -31.19 -69.29
C GLY A 175 -3.08 -30.47 -68.30
N ARG A 176 -4.40 -30.69 -68.41
CA ARG A 176 -5.40 -30.07 -67.52
C ARG A 176 -5.36 -30.64 -66.09
N ASP A 177 -5.07 -31.92 -65.93
CA ASP A 177 -5.04 -32.56 -64.61
C ASP A 177 -3.74 -32.27 -63.84
N LEU A 178 -2.60 -32.24 -64.54
CA LEU A 178 -1.31 -31.91 -63.93
C LEU A 178 -1.29 -30.47 -63.37
N ALA A 179 -1.86 -29.51 -64.11
CA ALA A 179 -1.98 -28.13 -63.65
C ALA A 179 -2.84 -27.99 -62.39
N ARG A 180 -3.93 -28.79 -62.28
CA ARG A 180 -4.80 -28.80 -61.09
C ARG A 180 -4.09 -29.35 -59.86
N VAL A 181 -3.33 -30.44 -59.98
CA VAL A 181 -2.61 -31.05 -58.86
C VAL A 181 -1.50 -30.14 -58.32
N VAL A 182 -0.74 -29.49 -59.19
CA VAL A 182 0.34 -28.57 -58.78
C VAL A 182 -0.20 -27.31 -58.10
N GLN A 183 -1.35 -26.79 -58.55
CA GLN A 183 -1.99 -25.67 -57.86
C GLN A 183 -2.54 -26.07 -56.49
N GLN A 184 -3.12 -27.26 -56.36
CA GLN A 184 -3.65 -27.75 -55.09
C GLN A 184 -2.56 -28.06 -54.06
N SER A 185 -1.39 -28.53 -54.48
CA SER A 185 -0.26 -28.74 -53.56
C SER A 185 0.32 -27.43 -53.04
N ARG A 186 0.42 -26.40 -53.89
CA ARG A 186 0.85 -25.06 -53.49
C ARG A 186 -0.11 -24.42 -52.49
N SER A 187 -1.43 -24.48 -52.74
CA SER A 187 -2.40 -23.89 -51.82
C SER A 187 -2.40 -24.56 -50.44
N ARG A 188 -2.19 -25.89 -50.38
CA ARG A 188 -2.07 -26.61 -49.10
C ARG A 188 -0.76 -26.29 -48.37
N ALA A 189 0.34 -26.11 -49.10
CA ALA A 189 1.60 -25.69 -48.50
C ALA A 189 1.48 -24.28 -47.91
N ASP A 190 0.87 -23.34 -48.64
CA ASP A 190 0.62 -21.98 -48.15
C ASP A 190 -0.33 -21.97 -46.93
N GLU A 191 -1.38 -22.80 -46.94
CA GLU A 191 -2.30 -22.96 -45.80
C GLU A 191 -1.60 -23.53 -44.56
N LEU A 192 -0.76 -24.56 -44.73
CA LEU A 192 0.02 -25.13 -43.63
C LEU A 192 1.03 -24.13 -43.06
N LEU A 193 1.76 -23.42 -43.92
CA LEU A 193 2.70 -22.38 -43.48
C LEU A 193 1.99 -21.28 -42.68
N HIS A 194 0.84 -20.81 -43.16
CA HIS A 194 0.07 -19.81 -42.44
C HIS A 194 -0.46 -20.34 -41.09
N LYS A 195 -0.86 -21.61 -41.04
CA LYS A 195 -1.30 -22.25 -39.79
C LYS A 195 -0.15 -22.45 -38.80
N THR A 196 1.05 -22.82 -39.27
CA THR A 196 2.24 -22.92 -38.42
C THR A 196 2.69 -21.54 -37.93
N GLU A 197 2.63 -20.49 -38.75
CA GLU A 197 2.90 -19.12 -38.33
C GLU A 197 1.93 -18.69 -37.23
N GLN A 198 0.62 -18.91 -37.41
CA GLN A 198 -0.39 -18.58 -36.40
C GLN A 198 -0.24 -19.38 -35.10
N LEU A 199 0.13 -20.66 -35.17
CA LEU A 199 0.39 -21.48 -34.00
C LEU A 199 1.65 -21.00 -33.26
N MET A 200 2.71 -20.65 -34.00
CA MET A 200 3.93 -20.12 -33.42
C MET A 200 3.70 -18.76 -32.75
N GLU A 201 2.92 -17.86 -33.38
CA GLU A 201 2.53 -16.58 -32.79
C GLU A 201 1.74 -16.78 -31.48
N LYS A 202 0.77 -17.71 -31.48
CA LYS A 202 0.00 -18.07 -30.27
C LYS A 202 0.88 -18.68 -29.18
N SER A 203 1.83 -19.53 -29.54
CA SER A 203 2.78 -20.14 -28.60
C SER A 203 3.71 -19.11 -27.97
N ILE A 204 4.23 -18.16 -28.76
CA ILE A 204 5.04 -17.04 -28.25
C ILE A 204 4.22 -16.21 -27.26
N GLN A 205 2.98 -15.86 -27.62
CA GLN A 205 2.09 -15.11 -26.74
C GLN A 205 1.77 -15.87 -25.44
N GLN A 206 1.60 -17.20 -25.49
CA GLN A 206 1.40 -18.03 -24.30
C GLN A 206 2.63 -18.07 -23.39
N VAL A 207 3.83 -18.10 -23.94
CA VAL A 207 5.08 -18.02 -23.15
C VAL A 207 5.22 -16.66 -22.48
N GLU A 208 4.91 -15.58 -23.21
CA GLU A 208 4.94 -14.21 -22.68
C GLU A 208 3.93 -14.06 -21.51
N LEU A 209 2.68 -14.48 -21.71
CA LEU A 209 1.65 -14.50 -20.66
C LEU A 209 2.05 -15.38 -19.46
N GLY A 210 2.68 -16.53 -19.71
CA GLY A 210 3.22 -17.39 -18.66
C GLY A 210 4.31 -16.69 -17.84
N SER A 211 5.23 -15.99 -18.51
CA SER A 211 6.28 -15.22 -17.85
C SER A 211 5.72 -14.07 -17.00
N GLU A 212 4.77 -13.31 -17.54
CA GLU A 212 4.08 -12.24 -16.81
C GLU A 212 3.36 -12.78 -15.58
N LEU A 213 2.68 -13.93 -15.71
CA LEU A 213 2.00 -14.59 -14.60
C LEU A 213 2.99 -15.05 -13.52
N ALA A 214 4.15 -15.59 -13.90
CA ALA A 214 5.20 -15.99 -12.96
C ALA A 214 5.75 -14.78 -12.18
N THR A 215 5.99 -13.65 -12.86
CA THR A 215 6.44 -12.41 -12.21
C THR A 215 5.40 -11.88 -11.24
N ALA A 216 4.13 -11.77 -11.66
CA ALA A 216 3.05 -11.30 -10.79
C ALA A 216 2.82 -12.23 -9.58
N ALA A 217 2.96 -13.54 -9.78
CA ALA A 217 2.91 -14.52 -8.68
C ALA A 217 4.09 -14.34 -7.71
N GLY A 218 5.30 -14.11 -8.22
CA GLY A 218 6.47 -13.82 -7.38
C GLY A 218 6.29 -12.56 -6.53
N GLU A 219 5.77 -11.48 -7.13
CA GLU A 219 5.46 -10.24 -6.41
C GLU A 219 4.37 -10.45 -5.34
N LEU A 220 3.31 -11.20 -5.66
CA LEU A 220 2.25 -11.57 -4.71
C LEU A 220 2.81 -12.38 -3.53
N GLN A 221 3.73 -13.32 -3.80
CA GLN A 221 4.38 -14.10 -2.76
C GLN A 221 5.19 -13.21 -1.80
N THR A 222 6.00 -12.28 -2.35
CA THR A 222 6.77 -11.33 -1.53
C THR A 222 5.87 -10.41 -0.72
N ALA A 223 4.83 -9.84 -1.33
CA ALA A 223 3.86 -8.99 -0.64
C ALA A 223 3.15 -9.74 0.49
N SER A 224 2.74 -10.99 0.23
CA SER A 224 2.12 -11.86 1.23
C SER A 224 3.06 -12.17 2.40
N GLN A 225 4.34 -12.48 2.13
CA GLN A 225 5.33 -12.72 3.17
C GLN A 225 5.53 -11.48 4.06
N GLN A 226 5.61 -10.29 3.44
CA GLN A 226 5.74 -9.02 4.16
C GLN A 226 4.50 -8.73 5.01
N GLN A 227 3.30 -8.98 4.48
CA GLN A 227 2.04 -8.80 5.22
C GLN A 227 1.94 -9.76 6.41
N ALA A 228 2.37 -11.02 6.27
CA ALA A 228 2.42 -11.98 7.37
C ALA A 228 3.41 -11.56 8.47
N SER A 229 4.58 -11.01 8.08
CA SER A 229 5.56 -10.47 9.02
C SER A 229 4.99 -9.26 9.77
N GLY A 230 4.42 -8.29 9.05
CA GLY A 230 3.81 -7.10 9.65
C GLY A 230 2.66 -7.44 10.59
N ALA A 231 1.84 -8.44 10.25
CA ALA A 231 0.79 -8.93 11.14
C ALA A 231 1.34 -9.54 12.44
N THR A 232 2.50 -10.21 12.38
CA THR A 232 3.18 -10.80 13.56
C THR A 232 3.77 -9.72 14.46
N GLU A 233 4.38 -8.69 13.87
CA GLU A 233 4.86 -7.50 14.59
C GLU A 233 3.69 -6.76 15.26
N GLN A 234 2.58 -6.58 14.55
CA GLN A 234 1.38 -5.96 15.07
C GLN A 234 0.81 -6.74 16.27
N ALA A 235 0.74 -8.07 16.19
CA ALA A 235 0.30 -8.91 17.31
C ALA A 235 1.21 -8.76 18.55
N SER A 236 2.51 -8.61 18.33
CA SER A 236 3.49 -8.39 19.40
C SER A 236 3.30 -7.00 20.04
N ALA A 237 3.13 -5.96 19.23
CA ALA A 237 2.83 -4.60 19.70
C ALA A 237 1.52 -4.55 20.49
N VAL A 238 0.47 -5.22 20.02
CA VAL A 238 -0.82 -5.33 20.72
C VAL A 238 -0.66 -5.97 22.09
N THR A 239 0.14 -7.05 22.19
CA THR A 239 0.43 -7.70 23.48
C THR A 239 1.10 -6.73 24.45
N GLN A 240 2.12 -6.00 23.98
CA GLN A 240 2.82 -5.01 24.80
C GLN A 240 1.89 -3.89 25.28
N VAL A 241 1.09 -3.32 24.38
CA VAL A 241 0.12 -2.27 24.74
C VAL A 241 -0.92 -2.78 25.73
N SER A 242 -1.39 -4.01 25.55
CA SER A 242 -2.35 -4.64 26.47
C SER A 242 -1.77 -4.75 27.88
N THR A 243 -0.52 -5.23 28.03
CA THR A 243 0.17 -5.28 29.34
C THR A 243 0.28 -3.90 29.97
N THR A 244 0.71 -2.88 29.22
CA THR A 244 0.82 -1.50 29.75
C THR A 244 -0.54 -0.95 30.19
N ILE A 245 -1.63 -1.27 29.49
CA ILE A 245 -2.97 -0.82 29.86
C ILE A 245 -3.50 -1.56 31.09
N GLU A 246 -3.20 -2.84 31.26
CA GLU A 246 -3.51 -3.59 32.48
C GLU A 246 -2.78 -3.01 33.70
N GLU A 247 -1.50 -2.66 33.54
CA GLU A 247 -0.72 -1.95 34.56
C GLU A 247 -1.34 -0.59 34.89
N LEU A 248 -1.73 0.20 33.87
CA LEU A 248 -2.43 1.47 34.07
C LEU A 248 -3.75 1.30 34.84
N GLY A 249 -4.54 0.26 34.54
CA GLY A 249 -5.75 -0.06 35.28
C GLY A 249 -5.47 -0.40 36.74
N SER A 250 -4.35 -1.09 37.02
CA SER A 250 -3.90 -1.37 38.39
C SER A 250 -3.46 -0.10 39.13
N THR A 251 -2.68 0.75 38.48
CA THR A 251 -2.25 2.04 39.04
C THR A 251 -3.44 2.95 39.31
N ALA A 252 -4.44 2.98 38.42
CA ALA A 252 -5.68 3.70 38.64
C ALA A 252 -6.37 3.22 39.93
N ARG A 253 -6.56 1.90 40.12
CA ARG A 253 -7.15 1.38 41.38
C ARG A 253 -6.38 1.82 42.62
N GLN A 254 -5.04 1.83 42.57
CA GLN A 254 -4.20 2.28 43.68
C GLN A 254 -4.34 3.79 43.96
N ILE A 255 -4.45 4.61 42.92
CA ILE A 255 -4.69 6.05 43.05
C ILE A 255 -6.08 6.29 43.66
N ALA A 256 -7.10 5.55 43.23
CA ALA A 256 -8.46 5.67 43.77
C ALA A 256 -8.51 5.33 45.28
N GLN A 257 -7.84 4.25 45.69
CA GLN A 257 -7.69 3.91 47.11
C GLN A 257 -6.95 4.99 47.89
N SER A 258 -5.86 5.53 47.32
CA SER A 258 -5.10 6.61 47.95
C SER A 258 -5.96 7.87 48.13
N ALA A 259 -6.76 8.23 47.12
CA ALA A 259 -7.69 9.34 47.20
C ALA A 259 -8.76 9.13 48.28
N ASP A 260 -9.30 7.92 48.40
CA ASP A 260 -10.24 7.57 49.47
C ASP A 260 -9.60 7.74 50.87
N HIS A 261 -8.36 7.27 51.05
CA HIS A 261 -7.61 7.49 52.29
C HIS A 261 -7.37 8.98 52.60
N VAL A 262 -7.05 9.80 51.58
CA VAL A 262 -6.92 11.25 51.77
C VAL A 262 -8.25 11.89 52.15
N SER A 263 -9.35 11.47 51.54
CA SER A 263 -10.69 11.96 51.87
C SER A 263 -11.06 11.64 53.32
N GLN A 264 -10.82 10.40 53.76
CA GLN A 264 -11.05 9.99 55.16
C GLN A 264 -10.18 10.78 56.14
N ALA A 265 -8.90 10.98 55.84
CA ALA A 265 -7.99 11.76 56.68
C ALA A 265 -8.43 13.24 56.78
N ALA A 266 -8.90 13.83 55.67
CA ALA A 266 -9.46 15.17 55.66
C ALA A 266 -10.74 15.26 56.50
N GLN A 267 -11.64 14.27 56.42
CA GLN A 267 -12.85 14.21 57.24
C GLN A 267 -12.53 14.10 58.73
N GLN A 268 -11.59 13.23 59.10
CA GLN A 268 -11.13 13.12 60.49
C GLN A 268 -10.46 14.41 60.99
N THR A 269 -9.78 15.13 60.10
CA THR A 269 -9.19 16.44 60.41
C THR A 269 -10.28 17.47 60.71
N LEU A 270 -11.37 17.49 59.95
CA LEU A 270 -12.53 18.36 60.20
C LEU A 270 -13.19 18.07 61.56
N GLU A 271 -13.36 16.80 61.93
CA GLU A 271 -13.89 16.41 63.24
C GLU A 271 -12.99 16.89 64.40
N ASN A 272 -11.67 16.71 64.25
CA ASN A 272 -10.69 17.19 65.23
C ASN A 272 -10.69 18.71 65.35
N LEU A 273 -10.82 19.43 64.23
CA LEU A 273 -10.89 20.90 64.21
C LEU A 273 -12.17 21.41 64.87
N SER A 274 -13.32 20.75 64.67
CA SER A 274 -14.56 21.10 65.37
C SER A 274 -14.41 20.98 66.88
N THR A 275 -13.78 19.91 67.35
CA THR A 275 -13.45 19.74 68.77
C THR A 275 -12.47 20.80 69.26
N GLY A 276 -11.46 21.13 68.44
CA GLY A 276 -10.48 22.17 68.73
C GLY A 276 -11.08 23.58 68.84
N GLN A 277 -11.99 23.95 67.94
CA GLN A 277 -12.72 25.22 67.99
C GLN A 277 -13.52 25.33 69.28
N GLY A 278 -14.20 24.25 69.70
CA GLY A 278 -14.89 24.21 70.99
C GLY A 278 -13.97 24.49 72.18
N ALA A 279 -12.76 23.92 72.19
CA ALA A 279 -11.77 24.17 73.24
C ALA A 279 -11.24 25.62 73.25
N VAL A 280 -11.10 26.25 72.07
CA VAL A 280 -10.73 27.67 71.95
C VAL A 280 -11.86 28.55 72.50
N ASP A 281 -13.11 28.28 72.15
CA ASP A 281 -14.27 29.02 72.66
C ASP A 281 -14.39 28.91 74.19
N GLU A 282 -14.20 27.70 74.75
CA GLU A 282 -14.14 27.50 76.19
C GLU A 282 -13.02 28.30 76.85
N SER A 283 -11.85 28.40 76.19
CA SER A 283 -10.71 29.18 76.67
C SER A 283 -10.99 30.68 76.67
N ILE A 284 -11.65 31.20 75.63
CA ILE A 284 -12.09 32.61 75.55
C ILE A 284 -13.06 32.91 76.71
N GLN A 285 -14.06 32.04 76.91
CA GLN A 285 -15.01 32.21 78.02
C GLN A 285 -14.33 32.13 79.38
N ALA A 286 -13.32 31.28 79.54
CA ALA A 286 -12.53 31.19 80.77
C ALA A 286 -11.75 32.49 81.04
N MET A 287 -11.15 33.08 80.02
CA MET A 287 -10.43 34.36 80.13
C MET A 287 -11.38 35.51 80.49
N GLU A 288 -12.58 35.58 79.91
CA GLU A 288 -13.59 36.58 80.32
C GLU A 288 -14.02 36.42 81.77
N ARG A 289 -14.17 35.18 82.26
CA ARG A 289 -14.43 34.93 83.70
C ARG A 289 -13.26 35.38 84.58
N ILE A 290 -12.02 35.16 84.15
CA ILE A 290 -10.82 35.62 84.87
C ILE A 290 -10.78 37.15 84.87
N ARG A 291 -11.07 37.81 83.75
CA ARG A 291 -11.14 39.28 83.63
C ARG A 291 -12.12 39.87 84.64
N GLY A 292 -13.33 39.29 84.74
CA GLY A 292 -14.31 39.68 85.75
C GLY A 292 -13.78 39.54 87.17
N ARG A 293 -13.15 38.41 87.50
CA ARG A 293 -12.56 38.17 88.84
C ARG A 293 -11.41 39.13 89.16
N VAL A 294 -10.55 39.46 88.20
CA VAL A 294 -9.46 40.44 88.39
C VAL A 294 -10.03 41.83 88.66
N SER A 295 -11.08 42.23 87.93
CA SER A 295 -11.80 43.48 88.16
C SER A 295 -12.41 43.53 89.57
N ASP A 296 -13.08 42.46 90.00
CA ASP A 296 -13.64 42.35 91.36
C ASP A 296 -12.58 42.46 92.46
N VAL A 297 -11.42 41.81 92.26
CA VAL A 297 -10.29 41.91 93.19
C VAL A 297 -9.78 43.34 93.26
N SER A 298 -9.57 44.00 92.12
CA SER A 298 -9.11 45.40 92.06
C SER A 298 -10.06 46.34 92.83
N ASN A 299 -11.38 46.22 92.60
CA ASN A 299 -12.39 47.00 93.31
C ASN A 299 -12.35 46.78 94.83
N ARG A 300 -12.17 45.53 95.29
CA ARG A 300 -12.09 45.20 96.72
C ARG A 300 -10.81 45.75 97.36
N VAL A 301 -9.69 45.71 96.64
CA VAL A 301 -8.41 46.26 97.12
C VAL A 301 -8.47 47.79 97.20
N LEU A 302 -9.08 48.45 96.22
CA LEU A 302 -9.33 49.89 96.26
C LEU A 302 -10.16 50.29 97.49
N SER A 303 -11.27 49.58 97.74
CA SER A 303 -12.10 49.82 98.93
C SER A 303 -11.34 49.59 100.24
N LEU A 304 -10.42 48.62 100.28
CA LEU A 304 -9.55 48.40 101.44
C LEU A 304 -8.59 49.59 101.64
N GLY A 305 -8.00 50.09 100.55
CA GLY A 305 -7.14 51.28 100.58
C GLY A 305 -7.86 52.53 101.12
N GLU A 306 -9.11 52.76 100.71
CA GLU A 306 -9.96 53.84 101.22
C GLU A 306 -10.25 53.67 102.73
N ARG A 307 -10.59 52.46 103.18
CA ARG A 307 -10.82 52.17 104.60
C ARG A 307 -9.55 52.35 105.43
N SER A 308 -8.39 51.93 104.92
CA SER A 308 -7.10 52.14 105.58
C SER A 308 -6.73 53.62 105.67
N GLN A 309 -7.08 54.44 104.68
CA GLN A 309 -6.94 55.89 104.76
C GLN A 309 -7.80 56.48 105.88
N GLN A 310 -9.07 56.09 105.98
CA GLN A 310 -9.97 56.52 107.06
C GLN A 310 -9.45 56.12 108.45
N ILE A 311 -8.92 54.91 108.59
CA ILE A 311 -8.30 54.48 109.85
C ILE A 311 -7.06 55.32 110.17
N GLY A 312 -6.24 55.64 109.16
CA GLY A 312 -5.09 56.52 109.32
C GLY A 312 -5.48 57.89 109.90
N GLU A 313 -6.54 58.50 109.38
CA GLU A 313 -7.09 59.78 109.89
C GLU A 313 -7.56 59.69 111.35
N ILE A 314 -8.17 58.56 111.74
CA ILE A 314 -8.58 58.32 113.14
C ILE A 314 -7.36 58.16 114.04
N ILE A 315 -6.31 57.48 113.58
CA ILE A 315 -5.08 57.28 114.35
C ILE A 315 -4.32 58.59 114.52
N ASP A 316 -4.29 59.45 113.49
CA ASP A 316 -3.72 60.80 113.59
C ASP A 316 -4.46 61.64 114.65
N LEU A 317 -5.80 61.58 114.69
CA LEU A 317 -6.58 62.22 115.75
C LEU A 317 -6.28 61.65 117.14
N ILE A 318 -6.04 60.34 117.27
CA ILE A 318 -5.67 59.72 118.55
C ILE A 318 -4.27 60.15 119.00
N ASP A 319 -3.32 60.29 118.06
CA ASP A 319 -1.98 60.82 118.32
C ASP A 319 -2.08 62.24 118.87
N ASP A 320 -2.87 63.11 118.21
CA ASP A 320 -3.14 64.49 118.63
C ASP A 320 -3.79 64.56 120.04
N ILE A 321 -4.84 63.76 120.29
CA ILE A 321 -5.51 63.70 121.61
C ILE A 321 -4.54 63.21 122.69
N SER A 322 -3.68 62.24 122.37
CA SER A 322 -2.71 61.69 123.32
C SER A 322 -1.62 62.70 123.66
N ASP A 323 -1.14 63.47 122.68
CA ASP A 323 -0.21 64.58 122.89
C ASP A 323 -0.85 65.70 123.74
N GLU A 324 -2.10 66.07 123.46
CA GLU A 324 -2.82 67.05 124.26
C GLU A 324 -3.03 66.55 125.70
N THR A 325 -3.38 65.27 125.87
CA THR A 325 -3.52 64.62 127.19
C THR A 325 -2.17 64.57 127.92
N HIS A 326 -1.06 64.34 127.22
CA HIS A 326 0.28 64.38 127.78
C HIS A 326 0.62 65.78 128.32
N LEU A 327 0.31 66.82 127.56
CA LEU A 327 0.52 68.21 127.96
C LEU A 327 -0.39 68.61 129.13
N LEU A 328 -1.66 68.21 129.11
CA LEU A 328 -2.60 68.40 130.22
C LEU A 328 -2.10 67.74 131.51
N ALA A 329 -1.64 66.49 131.42
CA ALA A 329 -1.09 65.76 132.56
C ALA A 329 0.20 66.38 133.09
N LEU A 330 1.06 66.90 132.21
CA LEU A 330 2.26 67.65 132.59
C LEU A 330 1.90 68.93 133.33
N ASN A 331 0.95 69.72 132.83
CA ASN A 331 0.47 70.93 133.48
C ASN A 331 -0.16 70.62 134.85
N ALA A 332 -0.97 69.56 134.94
CA ALA A 332 -1.52 69.10 136.22
C ALA A 332 -0.45 68.64 137.22
N ALA A 333 0.63 68.01 136.75
CA ALA A 333 1.76 67.62 137.60
C ALA A 333 2.55 68.83 138.11
N ILE A 334 2.73 69.87 137.28
CA ILE A 334 3.35 71.14 137.66
C ILE A 334 2.49 71.84 138.73
N GLU A 335 1.19 71.95 138.51
CA GLU A 335 0.26 72.60 139.46
C GLU A 335 0.19 71.84 140.78
N ALA A 336 0.17 70.50 140.74
CA ALA A 336 0.22 69.65 141.91
C ALA A 336 1.53 69.79 142.70
N ALA A 337 2.66 70.01 142.03
CA ALA A 337 3.94 70.33 142.68
C ALA A 337 3.92 71.74 143.31
N GLY A 338 3.28 72.71 142.65
CA GLY A 338 3.07 74.07 143.17
C GLY A 338 2.22 74.12 144.45
N ALA A 339 1.26 73.21 144.61
CA ALA A 339 0.40 73.10 145.80
C ALA A 339 1.05 72.41 147.02
N GLY A 340 2.31 71.95 146.91
CA GLY A 340 3.05 71.34 148.02
C GLY A 340 2.39 70.06 148.59
N GLU A 341 2.32 69.94 149.93
CA GLU A 341 1.75 68.77 150.63
C GLU A 341 0.29 68.48 150.22
N HIS A 342 -0.51 69.51 149.92
CA HIS A 342 -1.91 69.35 149.52
C HIS A 342 -2.08 68.77 148.11
N GLY A 343 -1.08 68.92 147.24
CA GLY A 343 -1.10 68.42 145.86
C GLY A 343 -0.61 66.99 145.68
N ARG A 344 -0.09 66.34 146.73
CA ARG A 344 0.63 65.04 146.63
C ARG A 344 -0.19 63.92 145.98
N ARG A 345 -1.50 63.82 146.28
CA ARG A 345 -2.39 62.81 145.65
C ARG A 345 -2.72 63.15 144.20
N PHE A 346 -2.84 64.44 143.86
CA PHE A 346 -3.06 64.89 142.49
C PHE A 346 -1.81 64.68 141.61
N ALA A 347 -0.61 64.86 142.16
CA ALA A 347 0.64 64.60 141.46
C ALA A 347 0.78 63.13 141.02
N VAL A 348 0.33 62.18 141.84
CA VAL A 348 0.33 60.74 141.49
C VAL A 348 -0.64 60.46 140.33
N VAL A 349 -1.85 61.04 140.37
CA VAL A 349 -2.83 60.90 139.28
C VAL A 349 -2.29 61.52 137.98
N ALA A 350 -1.71 62.72 138.05
CA ALA A 350 -1.12 63.39 136.89
C ALA A 350 0.04 62.58 136.28
N ALA A 351 0.88 61.95 137.10
CA ALA A 351 1.94 61.06 136.62
C ALA A 351 1.38 59.81 135.93
N GLU A 352 0.30 59.21 136.44
CA GLU A 352 -0.35 58.06 135.82
C GLU A 352 -1.03 58.43 134.50
N VAL A 353 -1.72 59.58 134.42
CA VAL A 353 -2.32 60.09 133.17
C VAL A 353 -1.23 60.37 132.14
N LYS A 354 -0.09 60.96 132.55
CA LYS A 354 1.05 61.18 131.65
C LYS A 354 1.64 59.87 131.13
N SER A 355 1.77 58.87 132.00
CA SER A 355 2.22 57.52 131.64
C SER A 355 1.26 56.86 130.65
N LEU A 356 -0.05 56.97 130.88
CA LEU A 356 -1.07 56.45 129.99
C LEU A 356 -1.03 57.15 128.62
N ALA A 357 -0.96 58.48 128.60
CA ALA A 357 -0.83 59.26 127.36
C ALA A 357 0.39 58.84 126.54
N ASN A 358 1.56 58.68 127.17
CA ASN A 358 2.78 58.18 126.52
C ASN A 358 2.60 56.77 125.91
N ARG A 359 1.93 55.88 126.64
CA ARG A 359 1.64 54.52 126.14
C ARG A 359 0.68 54.55 124.96
N THR A 360 -0.33 55.42 124.99
CA THR A 360 -1.28 55.61 123.88
C THR A 360 -0.58 56.18 122.65
N LEU A 361 0.30 57.18 122.80
CA LEU A 361 1.16 57.72 121.74
C LEU A 361 2.03 56.64 121.08
N ALA A 362 2.71 55.83 121.88
CA ALA A 362 3.53 54.74 121.37
C ALA A 362 2.70 53.73 120.55
N ALA A 363 1.53 53.35 121.06
CA ALA A 363 0.62 52.45 120.37
C ALA A 363 0.02 53.07 119.09
N ALA A 364 -0.37 54.35 119.11
CA ALA A 364 -0.88 55.06 117.95
C ALA A 364 0.15 55.08 116.81
N ARG A 365 1.43 55.35 117.12
CA ARG A 365 2.53 55.31 116.15
C ARG A 365 2.78 53.92 115.57
N GLU A 366 2.68 52.87 116.39
CA GLU A 366 2.80 51.49 115.93
C GLU A 366 1.67 51.14 114.95
N VAL A 367 0.41 51.48 115.30
CA VAL A 367 -0.74 51.27 114.40
C VAL A 367 -0.60 52.10 113.12
N LYS A 368 -0.10 53.33 113.19
CA LYS A 368 0.18 54.17 112.02
C LYS A 368 1.18 53.51 111.07
N GLY A 369 2.22 52.85 111.60
CA GLY A 369 3.15 52.04 110.83
C GLY A 369 2.45 50.89 110.09
N VAL A 370 1.62 50.12 110.80
CA VAL A 370 0.84 49.02 110.21
C VAL A 370 -0.11 49.53 109.11
N ILE A 371 -0.77 50.67 109.31
CA ILE A 371 -1.64 51.28 108.29
C ILE A 371 -0.85 51.71 107.05
N ALA A 372 0.36 52.26 107.21
CA ALA A 372 1.22 52.61 106.10
C ALA A 372 1.64 51.36 105.29
N GLU A 373 1.98 50.25 105.96
CA GLU A 373 2.28 48.97 105.32
C GLU A 373 1.07 48.42 104.55
N ILE A 374 -0.13 48.44 105.14
CA ILE A 374 -1.36 48.01 104.48
C ILE A 374 -1.61 48.86 103.22
N ARG A 375 -1.45 50.18 103.30
CA ARG A 375 -1.61 51.08 102.15
C ARG A 375 -0.63 50.74 101.03
N GLN A 376 0.65 50.54 101.36
CA GLN A 376 1.66 50.14 100.39
C GLN A 376 1.30 48.79 99.73
N ALA A 377 0.88 47.80 100.52
CA ALA A 377 0.46 46.50 100.01
C ALA A 377 -0.79 46.61 99.11
N THR A 378 -1.78 47.44 99.47
CA THR A 378 -2.95 47.68 98.61
C THR A 378 -2.58 48.34 97.29
N ALA A 379 -1.69 49.35 97.29
CA ALA A 379 -1.24 49.99 96.05
C ALA A 379 -0.50 49.00 95.13
N ALA A 380 0.37 48.16 95.70
CA ALA A 380 1.04 47.09 94.96
C ALA A 380 0.05 46.07 94.37
N ALA A 381 -0.98 45.69 95.14
CA ALA A 381 -2.02 44.76 94.68
C ALA A 381 -2.90 45.34 93.56
N VAL A 382 -3.18 46.65 93.54
CA VAL A 382 -3.87 47.31 92.42
C VAL A 382 -3.02 47.26 91.15
N LEU A 383 -1.73 47.60 91.24
CA LEU A 383 -0.82 47.51 90.09
C LEU A 383 -0.74 46.09 89.52
N ALA A 384 -0.62 45.08 90.40
CA ALA A 384 -0.63 43.68 89.98
C ALA A 384 -1.97 43.26 89.33
N ALA A 385 -3.10 43.80 89.79
CA ALA A 385 -4.39 43.55 89.18
C ALA A 385 -4.52 44.22 87.79
N GLU A 386 -3.99 45.43 87.61
CA GLU A 386 -3.93 46.11 86.31
C GLU A 386 -3.05 45.35 85.31
N GLU A 387 -1.88 44.88 85.73
CA GLU A 387 -1.01 44.02 84.92
C GLU A 387 -1.72 42.70 84.58
N GLY A 388 -2.35 42.06 85.57
CA GLY A 388 -3.14 40.85 85.35
C GLY A 388 -4.28 41.06 84.33
N SER A 389 -4.95 42.21 84.35
CA SER A 389 -5.99 42.54 83.37
C SER A 389 -5.43 42.64 81.94
N LYS A 390 -4.25 43.25 81.77
CA LYS A 390 -3.59 43.34 80.46
C LYS A 390 -3.17 41.97 79.94
N GLU A 391 -2.65 41.10 80.80
CA GLU A 391 -2.27 39.74 80.42
C GLU A 391 -3.50 38.90 80.02
N VAL A 392 -4.64 39.08 80.68
CA VAL A 392 -5.90 38.44 80.28
C VAL A 392 -6.38 38.94 78.91
N GLU A 393 -6.32 40.25 78.64
CA GLU A 393 -6.64 40.79 77.31
C GLU A 393 -5.75 40.21 76.21
N ARG A 394 -4.44 40.10 76.45
CA ARG A 394 -3.52 39.42 75.52
C ARG A 394 -3.89 37.94 75.33
N GLY A 395 -4.31 37.26 76.40
CA GLY A 395 -4.77 35.88 76.36
C GLY A 395 -6.01 35.69 75.47
N VAL A 396 -6.98 36.61 75.56
CA VAL A 396 -8.17 36.63 74.70
C VAL A 396 -7.79 36.88 73.24
N GLU A 397 -6.91 37.84 72.97
CA GLU A 397 -6.44 38.12 71.60
C GLU A 397 -5.72 36.90 70.98
N LEU A 398 -4.87 36.23 71.75
CA LEU A 398 -4.16 35.03 71.30
C LEU A 398 -5.14 33.88 70.99
N ALA A 399 -6.14 33.68 71.85
CA ALA A 399 -7.18 32.66 71.64
C ALA A 399 -8.00 32.95 70.38
N HIS A 400 -8.39 34.21 70.14
CA HIS A 400 -9.07 34.59 68.90
C HIS A 400 -8.23 34.31 67.65
N ARG A 401 -6.93 34.60 67.68
CA ARG A 401 -6.02 34.29 66.57
C ARG A 401 -5.89 32.78 66.33
N ALA A 402 -5.90 31.97 67.40
CA ALA A 402 -5.92 30.52 67.29
C ALA A 402 -7.22 30.04 66.62
N GLY A 403 -8.37 30.59 67.01
CA GLY A 403 -9.66 30.32 66.37
C GLY A 403 -9.67 30.64 64.87
N GLN A 404 -9.21 31.82 64.47
CA GLN A 404 -9.07 32.19 63.05
C GLN A 404 -8.14 31.25 62.27
N THR A 405 -7.09 30.74 62.93
CA THR A 405 -6.19 29.77 62.30
C THR A 405 -6.90 28.43 62.09
N MET A 406 -7.70 27.99 63.06
CA MET A 406 -8.53 26.79 62.91
C MET A 406 -9.52 26.92 61.76
N ASP A 407 -10.21 28.06 61.61
CA ASP A 407 -11.12 28.32 60.48
C ASP A 407 -10.42 28.19 59.12
N ASN A 408 -9.19 28.68 59.02
CA ASN A 408 -8.39 28.52 57.81
C ASN A 408 -8.04 27.06 57.53
N ILE A 409 -7.73 26.27 58.57
CA ILE A 409 -7.44 24.84 58.41
C ILE A 409 -8.71 24.09 58.01
N VAL A 410 -9.89 24.46 58.52
CA VAL A 410 -11.18 23.89 58.09
C VAL A 410 -11.37 24.06 56.59
N MET A 411 -11.20 25.28 56.06
CA MET A 411 -11.31 25.52 54.60
C MET A 411 -10.32 24.67 53.78
N VAL A 412 -9.08 24.51 54.26
CA VAL A 412 -8.07 23.70 53.58
C VAL A 412 -8.43 22.20 53.62
N ALA A 413 -8.95 21.72 54.74
CA ALA A 413 -9.38 20.33 54.90
C ALA A 413 -10.60 20.02 54.01
N GLU A 414 -11.59 20.90 53.94
CA GLU A 414 -12.73 20.77 53.02
C GLU A 414 -12.28 20.70 51.56
N ARG A 415 -11.38 21.61 51.14
CA ARG A 415 -10.83 21.61 49.79
C ARG A 415 -10.02 20.36 49.48
N THR A 416 -9.32 19.81 50.49
CA THR A 416 -8.59 18.55 50.37
C THR A 416 -9.54 17.38 50.15
N ALA A 417 -10.63 17.30 50.93
CA ALA A 417 -11.66 16.29 50.76
C ALA A 417 -12.32 16.36 49.37
N GLN A 418 -12.63 17.57 48.89
CA GLN A 418 -13.16 17.77 47.55
C GLN A 418 -12.19 17.32 46.46
N SER A 419 -10.91 17.72 46.57
CA SER A 419 -9.88 17.36 45.59
C SER A 419 -9.69 15.84 45.53
N ALA A 420 -9.74 15.17 46.70
CA ALA A 420 -9.69 13.72 46.78
C ALA A 420 -10.89 13.06 46.06
N ALA A 421 -12.09 13.59 46.24
CA ALA A 421 -13.28 13.09 45.53
C ALA A 421 -13.18 13.27 44.01
N GLU A 422 -12.67 14.41 43.54
CA GLU A 422 -12.42 14.67 42.11
C GLU A 422 -11.38 13.71 41.53
N ILE A 423 -10.29 13.45 42.26
CA ILE A 423 -9.30 12.43 41.88
C ILE A 423 -9.96 11.06 41.79
N GLY A 424 -10.77 10.68 42.78
CA GLY A 424 -11.51 9.40 42.77
C GLY A 424 -12.36 9.24 41.51
N LEU A 425 -13.12 10.28 41.13
CA LEU A 425 -13.94 10.27 39.92
C LEU A 425 -13.10 10.16 38.64
N ALA A 426 -12.04 10.96 38.51
CA ALA A 426 -11.15 10.94 37.36
C ALA A 426 -10.48 9.57 37.19
N THR A 427 -10.15 8.93 38.31
CA THR A 427 -9.49 7.63 38.32
C THR A 427 -10.46 6.51 37.95
N ALA A 428 -11.73 6.60 38.36
CA ALA A 428 -12.79 5.69 37.91
C ALA A 428 -13.01 5.79 36.39
N GLN A 429 -12.97 7.01 35.83
CA GLN A 429 -13.03 7.22 34.38
C GLN A 429 -11.81 6.63 33.66
N GLN A 430 -10.60 6.80 34.21
CA GLN A 430 -9.39 6.16 33.68
C GLN A 430 -9.52 4.64 33.66
N GLN A 431 -10.05 4.02 34.72
CA GLN A 431 -10.26 2.58 34.75
C GLN A 431 -11.20 2.12 33.62
N SER A 432 -12.34 2.79 33.44
CA SER A 432 -13.28 2.47 32.37
C SER A 432 -12.65 2.65 30.98
N ALA A 433 -11.86 3.71 30.78
CA ALA A 433 -11.15 3.94 29.54
C ALA A 433 -10.09 2.84 29.27
N SER A 434 -9.35 2.42 30.30
CA SER A 434 -8.40 1.30 30.20
C SER A 434 -9.10 0.00 29.79
N GLU A 435 -10.23 -0.33 30.40
CA GLU A 435 -11.03 -1.51 30.03
C GLU A 435 -11.47 -1.47 28.56
N GLN A 436 -11.90 -0.31 28.06
CA GLN A 436 -12.26 -0.14 26.65
C GLN A 436 -11.06 -0.29 25.71
N VAL A 437 -9.87 0.19 26.11
CA VAL A 437 -8.64 0.01 25.31
C VAL A 437 -8.24 -1.46 25.27
N VAL A 438 -8.37 -2.21 26.36
CA VAL A 438 -8.11 -3.67 26.36
C VAL A 438 -9.00 -4.38 25.35
N GLU A 439 -10.29 -4.07 25.32
CA GLU A 439 -11.22 -4.67 24.34
C GLU A 439 -10.82 -4.31 22.90
N THR A 440 -10.48 -3.04 22.66
CA THR A 440 -10.01 -2.60 21.33
C THR A 440 -8.73 -3.32 20.91
N MET A 441 -7.79 -3.54 21.84
CA MET A 441 -6.57 -4.31 21.57
C MET A 441 -6.87 -5.76 21.25
N ARG A 442 -7.88 -6.37 21.90
CA ARG A 442 -8.35 -7.72 21.58
C ARG A 442 -8.89 -7.82 20.15
N GLU A 443 -9.65 -6.83 19.70
CA GLU A 443 -10.12 -6.76 18.31
C GLU A 443 -8.95 -6.62 17.31
N ILE A 444 -7.99 -5.75 17.60
CA ILE A 444 -6.79 -5.57 16.75
C ILE A 444 -5.96 -6.86 16.68
N ALA A 445 -5.81 -7.59 17.80
CA ALA A 445 -5.13 -8.88 17.82
C ALA A 445 -5.81 -9.89 16.88
N GLU A 446 -7.14 -9.94 16.88
CA GLU A 446 -7.90 -10.82 16.00
C GLU A 446 -7.75 -10.43 14.53
N VAL A 447 -7.79 -9.13 14.20
CA VAL A 447 -7.53 -8.63 12.85
C VAL A 447 -6.11 -8.98 12.39
N ALA A 448 -5.10 -8.82 13.25
CA ALA A 448 -3.72 -9.20 12.95
C ALA A 448 -3.61 -10.72 12.67
N ARG A 449 -4.28 -11.56 13.48
CA ARG A 449 -4.33 -13.01 13.28
C ARG A 449 -4.98 -13.38 11.95
N GLN A 450 -6.11 -12.75 11.61
CA GLN A 450 -6.80 -12.96 10.33
C GLN A 450 -5.94 -12.49 9.14
N THR A 451 -5.25 -11.37 9.29
CA THR A 451 -4.33 -10.83 8.28
C THR A 451 -3.18 -11.79 8.01
N ALA A 452 -2.57 -12.35 9.06
CA ALA A 452 -1.51 -13.35 8.93
C ALA A 452 -2.01 -14.62 8.22
N LEU A 453 -3.22 -15.08 8.52
CA LEU A 453 -3.84 -16.23 7.84
C LEU A 453 -4.13 -15.94 6.37
N GLY A 454 -4.74 -14.79 6.06
CA GLY A 454 -5.03 -14.38 4.68
C GLY A 454 -3.75 -14.24 3.86
N ALA A 455 -2.70 -13.66 4.43
CA ALA A 455 -1.38 -13.57 3.81
C ALA A 455 -0.79 -14.95 3.49
N ARG A 456 -0.89 -15.93 4.40
CA ARG A 456 -0.45 -17.31 4.12
C ARG A 456 -1.23 -17.94 2.96
N GLN A 457 -2.55 -17.73 2.91
CA GLN A 457 -3.38 -18.27 1.83
C GLN A 457 -3.08 -17.60 0.48
N MET A 458 -2.77 -16.30 0.46
CA MET A 458 -2.32 -15.60 -0.75
C MET A 458 -0.97 -16.11 -1.23
N ALA A 459 -0.03 -16.35 -0.32
CA ALA A 459 1.24 -17.00 -0.64
C ALA A 459 1.05 -18.40 -1.27
N GLU A 460 0.20 -19.24 -0.68
CA GLU A 460 -0.13 -20.55 -1.27
C GLU A 460 -0.73 -20.42 -2.68
N SER A 461 -1.62 -19.45 -2.89
CA SER A 461 -2.24 -19.18 -4.19
C SER A 461 -1.21 -18.68 -5.21
N ALA A 462 -0.30 -17.81 -4.80
CA ALA A 462 0.80 -17.33 -5.62
C ALA A 462 1.73 -18.48 -6.04
N ALA A 463 2.08 -19.37 -5.12
CA ALA A 463 2.86 -20.57 -5.44
C ALA A 463 2.16 -21.48 -6.48
N MET A 464 0.83 -21.61 -6.41
CA MET A 464 0.05 -22.33 -7.43
C MET A 464 0.10 -21.62 -8.79
N LEU A 465 0.01 -20.28 -8.83
CA LEU A 465 0.11 -19.51 -10.07
C LEU A 465 1.50 -19.65 -10.72
N THR A 466 2.58 -19.61 -9.93
CA THR A 466 3.94 -19.91 -10.42
C THR A 466 4.01 -21.29 -11.05
N ALA A 467 3.44 -22.32 -10.39
CA ALA A 467 3.42 -23.67 -10.94
C ALA A 467 2.60 -23.79 -12.25
N ILE A 468 1.53 -23.00 -12.39
CA ILE A 468 0.74 -22.92 -13.64
C ILE A 468 1.54 -22.23 -14.74
N ALA A 469 2.23 -21.14 -14.44
CA ALA A 469 3.10 -20.43 -15.37
C ALA A 469 4.25 -21.33 -15.88
N ASP A 470 4.88 -22.07 -14.98
CA ASP A 470 5.94 -23.04 -15.33
C ASP A 470 5.40 -24.16 -16.24
N ARG A 471 4.16 -24.63 -15.99
CA ARG A 471 3.50 -25.61 -16.87
C ARG A 471 3.18 -25.04 -18.25
N LEU A 472 2.70 -23.81 -18.34
CA LEU A 472 2.46 -23.11 -19.61
C LEU A 472 3.76 -23.01 -20.42
N HIS A 473 4.85 -22.63 -19.77
CA HIS A 473 6.17 -22.59 -20.38
C HIS A 473 6.61 -23.99 -20.88
N GLY A 474 6.41 -25.03 -20.05
CA GLY A 474 6.77 -26.40 -20.39
C GLY A 474 5.97 -27.01 -21.55
N ILE A 475 4.69 -26.66 -21.68
CA ILE A 475 3.83 -27.14 -22.79
C ILE A 475 4.34 -26.59 -24.12
N VAL A 476 4.63 -25.29 -24.20
CA VAL A 476 5.09 -24.64 -25.45
C VAL A 476 6.45 -25.19 -25.90
N VAL A 477 7.38 -25.43 -24.97
CA VAL A 477 8.69 -26.03 -25.28
C VAL A 477 8.55 -27.47 -25.77
N SER A 478 7.57 -28.23 -25.25
CA SER A 478 7.34 -29.62 -25.64
C SER A 478 6.64 -29.79 -26.99
N GLU A 479 5.80 -28.83 -27.39
CA GLU A 479 5.17 -28.80 -28.72
C GLU A 479 6.16 -28.38 -29.80
N GLY A 480 7.05 -27.42 -29.52
CA GLY A 480 8.13 -27.03 -30.44
C GLY A 480 9.20 -28.10 -30.68
N ALA A 481 9.26 -29.15 -29.86
CA ALA A 481 10.21 -30.25 -29.99
C ALA A 481 9.65 -31.51 -30.68
N LYS A 482 8.33 -31.52 -31.00
CA LYS A 482 7.64 -32.65 -31.65
C LYS A 482 7.38 -32.46 -33.14
N GLU A 483 7.63 -31.27 -33.67
CA GLU A 483 7.75 -31.00 -35.11
C GLU A 483 9.23 -31.00 -35.52
#